data_AF-A0A2E9NHQ5-F1
#
_entry.id   AF-A0A2E9NHQ5-F1
#
_cell.length_a   1.000
_cell.length_b   1.000
_cell.length_c   1.000
_cell.angle_alpha   90.00
_cell.angle_beta   90.00
_cell.angle_gamma   90.00
#
_symmetry.space_group_name_H-M   'P 1'
#
loop_
_entity.id
_entity.type
_entity.pdbx_description
1 polymer ?
#
loop_
_entity_poly.entity_id
_entity_poly.type
_entity_poly.pdbx_seq_one_letter_code
_entity_poly.pdbx_strand_id
1 'polypeptide(L)'
;MVPEDIVCCAGIEYAWKCVTCHKVSTGFAIPFGTCFLCGGKLELVQGHDFEDPMKIRPIRDAVQFELNAYHFYRLALTKVTKPLLRSIFEQLYEHEVDHLHTLQERYHTHLDDDVLNLRPDAEALLADEVFRGIDLADQQGGALALYNKAIEMERRTRDHFRKLSSELPDGPEKEVCLELAAEEEEHVALLETEMG
;
A
#
# COMPACT_ATOMS: atom_id res chain seq x y z
N MET A 1 -2.57 -3.97 45.61
CA MET A 1 -3.05 -4.37 44.28
C MET A 1 -3.68 -3.16 43.65
N VAL A 2 -2.96 -2.52 42.74
CA VAL A 2 -3.52 -1.46 41.88
C VAL A 2 -4.21 -2.19 40.73
N PRO A 3 -5.47 -1.89 40.38
CA PRO A 3 -6.07 -2.47 39.20
C PRO A 3 -5.33 -1.94 37.96
N GLU A 4 -4.83 -2.86 37.14
CA GLU A 4 -4.28 -2.60 35.80
C GLU A 4 -5.42 -2.31 34.82
N ASP A 5 -6.19 -1.25 35.07
CA ASP A 5 -6.87 -0.56 33.98
C ASP A 5 -5.85 0.41 33.39
N ILE A 6 -4.91 -0.14 32.61
CA ILE A 6 -4.16 0.67 31.65
C ILE A 6 -5.19 1.07 30.59
N VAL A 7 -5.84 2.18 30.87
CA VAL A 7 -6.49 3.01 29.87
C VAL A 7 -5.40 3.43 28.89
N CYS A 8 -5.23 2.66 27.81
CA CYS A 8 -4.43 3.05 26.65
C CYS A 8 -5.20 4.13 25.87
N CYS A 9 -5.34 5.30 26.45
CA CYS A 9 -5.87 6.50 25.77
C CYS A 9 -4.76 7.16 24.94
N ALA A 10 -4.19 6.41 23.99
CA ALA A 10 -3.36 6.95 22.93
C ALA A 10 -4.09 6.70 21.59
N GLY A 11 -4.99 7.63 21.25
CA GLY A 11 -5.54 7.79 19.89
C GLY A 11 -6.61 6.78 19.46
N ILE A 12 -7.90 7.10 19.64
CA ILE A 12 -8.91 6.54 18.74
C ILE A 12 -8.71 7.24 17.40
N GLU A 13 -7.93 6.64 16.50
CA GLU A 13 -7.87 7.08 15.11
C GLU A 13 -9.11 6.60 14.38
N TYR A 14 -9.96 7.54 13.99
CA TYR A 14 -11.12 7.25 13.15
C TYR A 14 -10.66 7.11 11.70
N ALA A 15 -11.00 5.97 11.07
CA ALA A 15 -10.85 5.78 9.64
C ALA A 15 -12.17 6.08 8.93
N TRP A 16 -12.10 6.83 7.83
CA TRP A 16 -13.25 7.26 7.04
C TRP A 16 -13.09 6.77 5.60
N LYS A 17 -14.11 6.08 5.07
CA LYS A 17 -14.15 5.57 3.70
C LYS A 17 -15.08 6.40 2.84
N CYS A 18 -14.66 6.75 1.63
CA CYS A 18 -15.54 7.34 0.63
C CYS A 18 -16.45 6.30 -0.01
N VAL A 19 -17.77 6.54 -0.03
CA VAL A 19 -18.74 5.63 -0.68
C VAL A 19 -18.68 5.65 -2.21
N THR A 20 -17.96 6.61 -2.80
CA THR A 20 -17.85 6.78 -4.25
C THR A 20 -16.54 6.21 -4.79
N CYS A 21 -15.40 6.64 -4.24
CA CYS A 21 -14.08 6.23 -4.73
C CYS A 21 -13.38 5.22 -3.81
N HIS A 22 -13.99 4.82 -2.69
CA HIS A 22 -13.46 3.85 -1.73
C HIS A 22 -12.16 4.24 -1.01
N LYS A 23 -11.60 5.42 -1.27
CA LYS A 23 -10.46 5.97 -0.53
C LYS A 23 -10.73 5.99 0.96
N VAL A 24 -9.75 5.51 1.74
CA VAL A 24 -9.75 5.59 3.20
C VAL A 24 -8.79 6.68 3.66
N SER A 25 -9.23 7.46 4.65
CA SER A 25 -8.42 8.48 5.32
C SER A 25 -8.55 8.34 6.82
N THR A 26 -7.44 8.41 7.55
CA THR A 26 -7.42 8.40 9.02
C THR A 26 -7.37 9.82 9.58
N GLY A 27 -7.89 10.02 10.80
CA GLY A 27 -7.78 11.26 11.55
C GLY A 27 -9.10 12.01 11.78
N PHE A 28 -8.97 13.23 12.33
CA PHE A 28 -10.10 14.07 12.74
C PHE A 28 -10.62 14.90 11.54
N ALA A 29 -11.50 14.28 10.75
CA ALA A 29 -12.37 14.92 9.75
C ALA A 29 -11.70 15.88 8.75
N ILE A 30 -11.25 15.31 7.62
CA ILE A 30 -10.97 16.03 6.36
C ILE A 30 -12.33 16.54 5.82
N PRO A 31 -12.45 17.81 5.40
CA PRO A 31 -13.45 18.78 5.84
C PRO A 31 -14.91 18.39 5.51
N PHE A 32 -15.85 18.70 6.44
CA PHE A 32 -17.31 18.56 6.26
C PHE A 32 -17.89 17.17 5.94
N GLY A 33 -17.12 16.08 6.11
CA GLY A 33 -17.62 14.72 5.86
C GLY A 33 -17.65 14.34 4.37
N THR A 34 -16.86 15.03 3.55
CA THR A 34 -16.68 14.72 2.12
C THR A 34 -15.25 14.33 1.80
N CYS A 35 -15.07 13.37 0.90
CA CYS A 35 -13.78 12.90 0.42
C CYS A 35 -13.02 14.03 -0.26
N PHE A 36 -11.77 14.25 0.13
CA PHE A 36 -10.92 15.31 -0.43
C PHE A 36 -10.58 15.07 -1.91
N LEU A 37 -10.62 13.82 -2.37
CA LEU A 37 -10.29 13.47 -3.74
C LEU A 37 -11.47 13.69 -4.70
N CYS A 38 -12.64 13.12 -4.40
CA CYS A 38 -13.79 13.12 -5.32
C CYS A 38 -15.02 13.92 -4.84
N GLY A 39 -15.00 14.45 -3.61
CA GLY A 39 -16.15 15.13 -3.00
C GLY A 39 -17.28 14.21 -2.54
N GLY A 40 -17.13 12.89 -2.66
CA GLY A 40 -18.13 11.91 -2.24
C GLY A 40 -18.33 11.85 -0.72
N LYS A 41 -19.46 11.30 -0.26
CA LYS A 41 -19.77 11.16 1.17
C LYS A 41 -18.78 10.20 1.86
N LEU A 42 -18.36 10.54 3.06
CA LEU A 42 -17.55 9.67 3.93
C LEU A 42 -18.40 8.90 4.93
N GLU A 43 -18.02 7.66 5.19
CA GLU A 43 -18.61 6.79 6.22
C GLU A 43 -17.53 6.23 7.14
N LEU A 44 -17.84 6.09 8.43
CA LEU A 44 -16.89 5.60 9.42
C LEU A 44 -16.64 4.10 9.20
N VAL A 45 -15.37 3.73 9.05
CA VAL A 45 -14.96 2.33 8.95
C VAL A 45 -15.00 1.72 10.36
N GLN A 46 -15.77 0.64 10.51
CA GLN A 46 -15.70 -0.20 11.70
C GLN A 46 -14.64 -1.28 11.46
N GLY A 47 -13.85 -1.62 12.47
CA GLY A 47 -12.93 -2.76 12.39
C GLY A 47 -13.68 -4.07 12.12
N HIS A 48 -13.01 -5.01 11.45
CA HIS A 48 -13.55 -6.34 11.18
C HIS A 48 -12.73 -7.37 11.94
N ASP A 49 -13.39 -8.13 12.82
CA ASP A 49 -12.73 -9.22 13.55
C ASP A 49 -12.71 -10.49 12.69
N PHE A 50 -11.52 -10.87 12.22
CA PHE A 50 -11.28 -12.14 11.55
C PHE A 50 -10.52 -13.10 12.48
N GLU A 51 -10.95 -14.36 12.57
CA GLU A 51 -10.24 -15.38 13.38
C GLU A 51 -8.83 -15.69 12.83
N ASP A 52 -8.68 -15.73 11.49
CA ASP A 52 -7.40 -15.89 10.81
C ASP A 52 -7.40 -15.07 9.51
N PRO A 53 -6.96 -13.80 9.59
CA PRO A 53 -6.97 -12.85 8.47
C PRO A 53 -6.16 -13.34 7.27
N MET A 54 -5.07 -14.08 7.50
CA MET A 54 -4.20 -14.57 6.44
C MET A 54 -4.80 -15.76 5.66
N LYS A 55 -5.89 -16.36 6.15
CA LYS A 55 -6.72 -17.30 5.37
C LYS A 55 -7.70 -16.60 4.44
N ILE A 56 -7.96 -15.31 4.63
CA ILE A 56 -8.85 -14.51 3.80
C ILE A 56 -8.06 -14.03 2.58
N ARG A 57 -8.45 -14.52 1.39
CA ARG A 57 -7.68 -14.29 0.15
C ARG A 57 -7.41 -12.80 -0.12
N PRO A 58 -8.39 -11.88 -0.06
CA PRO A 58 -8.13 -10.45 -0.25
C PRO A 58 -7.07 -9.87 0.68
N ILE A 59 -7.09 -10.24 1.97
CA ILE A 59 -6.17 -9.72 2.98
C ILE A 59 -4.77 -10.27 2.75
N ARG A 60 -4.66 -11.59 2.54
CA ARG A 60 -3.37 -12.23 2.22
C ARG A 60 -2.77 -11.66 0.93
N ASP A 61 -3.59 -11.51 -0.11
CA ASP A 61 -3.14 -10.94 -1.38
C ASP A 61 -2.70 -9.48 -1.16
N ALA A 62 -3.43 -8.66 -0.38
CA ALA A 62 -3.05 -7.28 -0.03
C ALA A 62 -1.68 -7.23 0.64
N VAL A 63 -1.49 -7.98 1.73
CA VAL A 63 -0.18 -8.08 2.39
C VAL A 63 0.95 -8.45 1.42
N GLN A 64 0.71 -9.41 0.52
CA GLN A 64 1.74 -9.85 -0.41
C GLN A 64 2.08 -8.80 -1.48
N PHE A 65 1.08 -8.07 -2.00
CA PHE A 65 1.31 -7.00 -2.96
C PHE A 65 2.03 -5.82 -2.31
N GLU A 66 1.61 -5.40 -1.12
CA GLU A 66 2.23 -4.33 -0.33
C GLU A 66 3.70 -4.68 0.01
N LEU A 67 3.98 -5.91 0.44
CA LEU A 67 5.36 -6.37 0.68
C LEU A 67 6.22 -6.30 -0.60
N ASN A 68 5.64 -6.65 -1.75
CA ASN A 68 6.37 -6.59 -3.03
C ASN A 68 6.71 -5.14 -3.40
N ALA A 69 5.75 -4.21 -3.25
CA ALA A 69 5.94 -2.78 -3.53
C ALA A 69 6.95 -2.17 -2.54
N TYR A 70 6.78 -2.44 -1.24
CA TYR A 70 7.71 -2.04 -0.18
C TYR A 70 9.16 -2.42 -0.50
N HIS A 71 9.41 -3.70 -0.82
CA HIS A 71 10.77 -4.13 -1.15
C HIS A 71 11.28 -3.53 -2.46
N PHE A 72 10.41 -3.41 -3.48
CA PHE A 72 10.80 -2.78 -4.74
C PHE A 72 11.27 -1.34 -4.53
N TYR A 73 10.47 -0.50 -3.87
CA TYR A 73 10.83 0.89 -3.64
C TYR A 73 12.05 1.01 -2.74
N ARG A 74 12.13 0.22 -1.66
CA ARG A 74 13.31 0.19 -0.79
C ARG A 74 14.59 -0.11 -1.55
N LEU A 75 14.57 -1.16 -2.38
CA LEU A 75 15.71 -1.55 -3.20
C LEU A 75 16.03 -0.50 -4.27
N ALA A 76 15.01 0.05 -4.92
CA ALA A 76 15.16 1.06 -5.96
C ALA A 76 15.81 2.35 -5.43
N LEU A 77 15.47 2.77 -4.21
CA LEU A 77 16.06 3.93 -3.53
C LEU A 77 17.57 3.82 -3.30
N THR A 78 18.13 2.60 -3.32
CA THR A 78 19.58 2.38 -3.28
C THR A 78 20.26 2.58 -4.63
N LYS A 79 19.48 2.64 -5.73
CA LYS A 79 19.96 2.67 -7.12
C LYS A 79 19.66 3.99 -7.82
N VAL A 80 18.58 4.68 -7.45
CA VAL A 80 18.16 5.93 -8.06
C VAL A 80 19.12 7.07 -7.72
N THR A 81 19.66 7.71 -8.76
CA THR A 81 20.55 8.89 -8.65
C THR A 81 19.84 10.21 -8.95
N LYS A 82 18.74 10.19 -9.72
CA LYS A 82 18.01 11.41 -10.11
C LYS A 82 17.18 11.93 -8.93
N PRO A 83 17.35 13.19 -8.50
CA PRO A 83 16.67 13.72 -7.31
C PRO A 83 15.14 13.66 -7.37
N LEU A 84 14.54 14.00 -8.52
CA LEU A 84 13.08 13.96 -8.69
C LEU A 84 12.55 12.52 -8.55
N LEU A 85 13.15 11.58 -9.26
CA LEU A 85 12.77 10.16 -9.18
C LEU A 85 12.96 9.60 -7.77
N ARG A 86 14.03 10.03 -7.10
CA ARG A 86 14.29 9.65 -5.71
C ARG A 86 13.17 10.14 -4.80
N SER A 87 12.76 11.40 -4.92
CA SER A 87 11.68 11.97 -4.11
C SER A 87 10.35 11.24 -4.31
N ILE A 88 10.02 10.86 -5.55
CA ILE A 88 8.78 10.13 -5.86
C ILE A 88 8.82 8.73 -5.24
N PHE A 89 9.96 8.03 -5.37
CA PHE A 89 10.12 6.69 -4.80
C PHE A 89 10.21 6.71 -3.28
N GLU A 90 10.74 7.78 -2.68
CA GLU A 90 10.70 7.99 -1.22
C GLU A 90 9.25 8.14 -0.77
N GLN A 91 8.44 8.95 -1.48
CA GLN A 91 7.03 9.10 -1.16
C GLN A 91 6.26 7.77 -1.27
N LEU A 92 6.42 7.04 -2.38
CA LEU A 92 5.75 5.75 -2.59
C LEU A 92 6.19 4.71 -1.56
N TYR A 93 7.50 4.66 -1.23
CA TYR A 93 8.01 3.80 -0.17
C TYR A 93 7.32 4.05 1.17
N GLU A 94 7.17 5.32 1.58
CA GLU A 94 6.49 5.65 2.84
C GLU A 94 5.00 5.29 2.79
N HIS A 95 4.33 5.43 1.63
CA HIS A 95 2.96 4.96 1.47
C HIS A 95 2.84 3.45 1.71
N GLU A 96 3.74 2.62 1.15
CA GLU A 96 3.68 1.17 1.37
C GLU A 96 3.99 0.78 2.83
N VAL A 97 4.82 1.56 3.52
CA VAL A 97 5.04 1.40 4.97
C VAL A 97 3.73 1.65 5.72
N ASP A 98 3.03 2.73 5.41
CA ASP A 98 1.73 3.07 6.01
C ASP A 98 0.65 2.04 5.67
N HIS A 99 0.65 1.49 4.45
CA HIS A 99 -0.27 0.43 4.05
C HIS A 99 -0.03 -0.86 4.83
N LEU A 100 1.21 -1.32 4.95
CA LEU A 100 1.55 -2.50 5.76
C LEU A 100 1.14 -2.30 7.22
N HIS A 101 1.39 -1.12 7.79
CA HIS A 101 0.97 -0.78 9.14
C HIS A 101 -0.57 -0.84 9.27
N THR A 102 -1.29 -0.22 8.32
CA THR A 102 -2.76 -0.24 8.29
C THR A 102 -3.32 -1.66 8.20
N LEU A 103 -2.71 -2.52 7.38
CA LEU A 103 -3.11 -3.93 7.26
C LEU A 103 -2.88 -4.69 8.57
N GLN A 104 -1.75 -4.46 9.25
CA GLN A 104 -1.44 -5.09 10.53
C GLN A 104 -2.39 -4.63 11.64
N GLU A 105 -2.74 -3.35 11.70
CA GLU A 105 -3.63 -2.81 12.73
C GLU A 105 -5.10 -3.18 12.50
N ARG A 106 -5.60 -3.00 11.27
CA ARG A 106 -7.02 -3.18 10.95
C ARG A 106 -7.41 -4.65 10.84
N TYR A 107 -6.51 -5.47 10.31
CA TYR A 107 -6.78 -6.87 10.02
C TYR A 107 -5.93 -7.81 10.86
N HIS A 108 -5.10 -7.34 11.80
CA HIS A 108 -4.32 -8.22 12.70
C HIS A 108 -3.43 -9.24 11.96
N THR A 109 -2.84 -8.85 10.82
CA THR A 109 -2.03 -9.74 9.97
C THR A 109 -0.62 -10.04 10.50
N HIS A 110 -0.24 -9.48 11.65
CA HIS A 110 1.01 -9.70 12.40
C HIS A 110 2.19 -10.22 11.56
N LEU A 111 2.85 -9.31 10.84
CA LEU A 111 4.01 -9.64 10.02
C LEU A 111 5.24 -9.89 10.90
N ASP A 112 5.98 -10.94 10.57
CA ASP A 112 7.27 -11.22 11.19
C ASP A 112 8.35 -10.22 10.71
N ASP A 113 9.33 -9.91 11.56
CA ASP A 113 10.39 -8.97 11.19
C ASP A 113 11.24 -9.47 10.01
N ASP A 114 11.33 -10.78 9.81
CA ASP A 114 12.12 -11.38 8.74
C ASP A 114 11.50 -11.22 7.34
N VAL A 115 10.20 -10.96 7.25
CA VAL A 115 9.56 -10.60 5.97
C VAL A 115 9.80 -9.14 5.60
N LEU A 116 9.99 -8.25 6.58
CA LEU A 116 10.36 -6.85 6.33
C LEU A 116 11.87 -6.72 6.12
N ASN A 117 12.67 -7.41 6.94
CA ASN A 117 14.11 -7.34 6.98
C ASN A 117 14.73 -8.64 6.45
N LEU A 118 14.62 -8.80 5.13
CA LEU A 118 15.18 -9.95 4.42
C LEU A 118 16.68 -10.12 4.71
N ARG A 119 17.10 -11.38 4.83
CA ARG A 119 18.54 -11.71 4.89
C ARG A 119 19.25 -11.24 3.61
N PRO A 120 20.55 -10.89 3.66
CA PRO A 120 21.27 -10.35 2.51
C PRO A 120 21.24 -11.25 1.26
N ASP A 121 21.24 -12.57 1.43
CA ASP A 121 21.15 -13.54 0.33
C ASP A 121 19.77 -13.50 -0.35
N ALA A 122 18.70 -13.44 0.44
CA ALA A 122 17.34 -13.31 -0.07
C ALA A 122 17.10 -11.95 -0.72
N GLU A 123 17.61 -10.86 -0.12
CA GLU A 123 17.50 -9.52 -0.67
C GLU A 123 18.21 -9.40 -2.02
N ALA A 124 19.42 -9.99 -2.16
CA ALA A 124 20.13 -10.01 -3.43
C ALA A 124 19.36 -10.78 -4.51
N LEU A 125 18.80 -11.95 -4.18
CA LEU A 125 17.97 -12.71 -5.10
C LEU A 125 16.71 -11.94 -5.53
N LEU A 126 16.06 -11.24 -4.60
CA LEU A 126 14.91 -10.42 -4.89
C LEU A 126 15.28 -9.25 -5.81
N ALA A 127 16.39 -8.56 -5.54
CA ALA A 127 16.87 -7.47 -6.38
C ALA A 127 17.17 -7.93 -7.81
N ASP A 128 17.82 -9.09 -7.97
CA ASP A 128 18.11 -9.69 -9.28
C ASP A 128 16.83 -10.02 -10.06
N GLU A 129 15.78 -10.49 -9.37
CA GLU A 129 14.50 -10.79 -9.99
C GLU A 129 13.75 -9.52 -10.40
N VAL A 130 13.62 -8.59 -9.45
CA VAL A 130 12.77 -7.41 -9.59
C VAL A 130 13.35 -6.42 -10.61
N PHE A 131 14.68 -6.31 -10.70
CA PHE A 131 15.36 -5.45 -11.68
C PHE A 131 15.83 -6.21 -12.92
N ARG A 132 15.38 -7.45 -13.13
CA ARG A 132 15.74 -8.24 -14.30
C ARG A 132 15.43 -7.48 -15.58
N GLY A 133 16.45 -7.29 -16.42
CA GLY A 133 16.33 -6.60 -17.70
C GLY A 133 16.39 -5.06 -17.61
N ILE A 134 16.63 -4.49 -16.43
CA ILE A 134 16.87 -3.06 -16.24
C ILE A 134 18.38 -2.83 -16.12
N ASP A 135 18.96 -2.09 -17.07
CA ASP A 135 20.35 -1.65 -16.97
C ASP A 135 20.45 -0.44 -16.03
N LEU A 136 20.65 -0.69 -14.74
CA LEU A 136 20.79 0.36 -13.73
C LEU A 136 22.05 1.22 -13.89
N ALA A 137 23.01 0.83 -14.75
CA ALA A 137 24.17 1.67 -15.07
C ALA A 137 23.83 2.75 -16.12
N ASP A 138 22.78 2.54 -16.92
CA ASP A 138 22.26 3.53 -17.86
C ASP A 138 21.42 4.59 -17.12
N GLN A 139 22.00 5.77 -16.94
CA GLN A 139 21.39 6.90 -16.24
C GLN A 139 20.11 7.43 -16.92
N GLN A 140 19.95 7.19 -18.22
CA GLN A 140 18.77 7.63 -18.98
C GLN A 140 17.80 6.47 -19.19
N GLY A 141 18.24 5.39 -19.87
CA GLY A 141 17.39 4.25 -20.20
C GLY A 141 17.05 3.39 -18.99
N GLY A 142 17.99 3.18 -18.07
CA GLY A 142 17.77 2.44 -16.81
C GLY A 142 16.79 3.15 -15.89
N ALA A 143 16.92 4.47 -15.76
CA ALA A 143 15.98 5.27 -14.97
C ALA A 143 14.55 5.22 -15.54
N LEU A 144 14.40 5.31 -16.87
CA LEU A 144 13.10 5.19 -17.53
C LEU A 144 12.52 3.77 -17.39
N ALA A 145 13.35 2.73 -17.54
CA ALA A 145 12.94 1.35 -17.35
C ALA A 145 12.48 1.07 -15.92
N LEU A 146 13.18 1.62 -14.92
CA LEU A 146 12.79 1.54 -13.52
C LEU A 146 11.47 2.27 -13.24
N TYR A 147 11.27 3.43 -13.86
CA TYR A 147 10.01 4.17 -13.77
C TYR A 147 8.84 3.39 -14.37
N ASN A 148 9.01 2.86 -15.58
CA ASN A 148 8.02 2.01 -16.24
C ASN A 148 7.71 0.76 -15.41
N LYS A 149 8.70 0.22 -14.70
CA LYS A 149 8.52 -0.93 -13.81
C LYS A 149 7.62 -0.59 -12.63
N ALA A 150 7.81 0.59 -12.01
CA ALA A 150 6.94 1.07 -10.94
C ALA A 150 5.49 1.18 -11.43
N ILE A 151 5.25 1.86 -12.56
CA ILE A 151 3.90 1.98 -13.15
C ILE A 151 3.27 0.62 -13.45
N GLU A 152 4.06 -0.33 -13.99
CA GLU A 152 3.59 -1.69 -14.26
C GLU A 152 3.14 -2.40 -12.97
N MET A 153 3.91 -2.26 -11.89
CA MET A 153 3.61 -2.86 -10.60
C MET A 153 2.30 -2.31 -10.03
N GLU A 154 2.14 -0.99 -9.93
CA GLU A 154 0.93 -0.38 -9.35
C GLU A 154 -0.32 -0.70 -10.19
N ARG A 155 -0.20 -0.62 -11.52
CA ARG A 155 -1.31 -1.01 -12.42
C ARG A 155 -1.70 -2.47 -12.22
N ARG A 156 -0.73 -3.37 -12.06
CA ARG A 156 -1.01 -4.79 -11.84
C ARG A 156 -1.70 -5.03 -10.50
N THR A 157 -1.26 -4.37 -9.43
CA THR A 157 -1.88 -4.48 -8.10
C THR A 157 -3.31 -3.95 -8.14
N ARG A 158 -3.49 -2.74 -8.67
CA ARG A 158 -4.80 -2.13 -8.90
C ARG A 158 -5.75 -3.03 -9.67
N ASP A 159 -5.32 -3.52 -10.84
CA ASP A 159 -6.16 -4.32 -11.74
C ASP A 159 -6.52 -5.68 -11.10
N HIS A 160 -5.62 -6.26 -10.30
CA HIS A 160 -5.90 -7.46 -9.50
C HIS A 160 -7.04 -7.21 -8.50
N PHE A 161 -6.97 -6.13 -7.71
CA PHE A 161 -8.00 -5.84 -6.71
C PHE A 161 -9.33 -5.35 -7.31
N ARG A 162 -9.31 -4.62 -8.43
CA ARG A 162 -10.52 -4.31 -9.21
C ARG A 162 -11.21 -5.57 -9.69
N LYS A 163 -10.45 -6.52 -10.23
CA LYS A 163 -11.00 -7.79 -10.68
C LYS A 163 -11.55 -8.59 -9.50
N LEU A 164 -10.77 -8.74 -8.43
CA LEU A 164 -11.16 -9.53 -7.26
C LEU A 164 -12.44 -8.99 -6.59
N SER A 165 -12.55 -7.66 -6.42
CA SER A 165 -13.75 -7.02 -5.86
C SER A 165 -15.02 -7.24 -6.71
N SER A 166 -14.89 -7.38 -8.03
CA SER A 166 -16.02 -7.66 -8.93
C SER A 166 -16.57 -9.09 -8.79
N GLU A 167 -15.75 -10.01 -8.27
CA GLU A 167 -16.09 -11.42 -8.07
C GLU A 167 -16.63 -11.71 -6.65
N LEU A 168 -16.45 -10.78 -5.72
CA LEU A 168 -16.81 -10.93 -4.31
C LEU A 168 -18.21 -10.35 -3.99
N PRO A 169 -18.95 -10.97 -3.06
CA PRO A 169 -20.17 -10.36 -2.52
C PRO A 169 -19.83 -9.11 -1.70
N ASP A 170 -20.84 -8.29 -1.43
CA ASP A 170 -20.67 -7.15 -0.54
C ASP A 170 -20.30 -7.63 0.87
N GLY A 171 -19.26 -7.04 1.44
CA GLY A 171 -18.67 -7.46 2.69
C GLY A 171 -17.22 -7.00 2.81
N PRO A 172 -16.57 -7.30 3.96
CA PRO A 172 -15.26 -6.75 4.29
C PRO A 172 -14.16 -7.15 3.30
N GLU A 173 -14.25 -8.36 2.76
CA GLU A 173 -13.35 -8.86 1.71
C GLU A 173 -13.35 -8.00 0.44
N LYS A 174 -14.53 -7.58 0.00
CA LYS A 174 -14.71 -6.69 -1.15
C LYS A 174 -14.26 -5.28 -0.80
N GLU A 175 -14.51 -4.82 0.43
CA GLU A 175 -14.07 -3.51 0.90
C GLU A 175 -12.55 -3.37 0.84
N VAL A 176 -11.79 -4.33 1.40
CA VAL A 176 -10.31 -4.37 1.29
C VAL A 176 -9.87 -4.19 -0.16
N CYS A 177 -10.47 -4.96 -1.08
CA CYS A 177 -10.10 -4.87 -2.49
C CYS A 177 -10.37 -3.49 -3.10
N LEU A 178 -11.50 -2.87 -2.75
CA LEU A 178 -11.85 -1.56 -3.28
C LEU A 178 -10.97 -0.45 -2.70
N GLU A 179 -10.58 -0.57 -1.43
CA GLU A 179 -9.64 0.33 -0.76
C GLU A 179 -8.26 0.26 -1.46
N LEU A 180 -7.67 -0.93 -1.56
CA LEU A 180 -6.39 -1.15 -2.23
C LEU A 180 -6.43 -0.67 -3.70
N ALA A 181 -7.48 -0.99 -4.44
CA ALA A 181 -7.61 -0.51 -5.83
C ALA A 181 -7.71 1.02 -5.96
N ALA A 182 -8.16 1.72 -4.92
CA ALA A 182 -8.22 3.18 -4.90
C ALA A 182 -6.85 3.79 -4.60
N GLU A 183 -6.13 3.26 -3.60
CA GLU A 183 -4.75 3.68 -3.28
C GLU A 183 -3.83 3.53 -4.49
N GLU A 184 -3.90 2.39 -5.16
CA GLU A 184 -3.05 2.09 -6.31
C GLU A 184 -3.37 2.95 -7.55
N GLU A 185 -4.63 3.42 -7.68
CA GLU A 185 -4.96 4.40 -8.72
C GLU A 185 -4.30 5.76 -8.43
N GLU A 186 -4.15 6.15 -7.16
CA GLU A 186 -3.42 7.36 -6.78
C GLU A 186 -1.92 7.22 -7.08
N HIS A 187 -1.32 6.05 -6.80
CA HIS A 187 0.09 5.78 -7.12
C HIS A 187 0.34 5.83 -8.63
N VAL A 188 -0.52 5.18 -9.43
CA VAL A 188 -0.44 5.25 -10.90
C VAL A 188 -0.57 6.68 -11.39
N ALA A 189 -1.52 7.46 -10.87
CA ALA A 189 -1.72 8.86 -11.27
C ALA A 189 -0.51 9.74 -10.92
N LEU A 190 0.09 9.55 -9.73
CA LEU A 190 1.32 10.24 -9.32
C LEU A 190 2.45 9.94 -10.30
N LEU A 191 2.69 8.67 -10.58
CA LEU A 191 3.75 8.23 -11.50
C LEU A 191 3.52 8.74 -12.93
N GLU A 192 2.30 8.66 -13.46
CA GLU A 192 2.01 9.13 -14.81
C GLU A 192 2.14 10.65 -14.96
N THR A 193 1.79 11.41 -13.92
CA THR A 193 1.90 12.88 -13.92
C THR A 193 3.35 13.33 -13.92
N GLU A 194 4.19 12.70 -13.09
CA GLU A 194 5.60 13.07 -12.94
C GLU A 194 6.51 12.50 -14.06
N MET A 195 6.01 11.57 -14.87
CA MET A 195 6.70 11.06 -16.07
C MET A 195 6.60 12.01 -17.28
N GLY A 196 5.56 12.85 -17.33
CA GLY A 196 5.25 13.77 -18.44
C GLY A 196 6.09 15.04 -18.46
#